data_AF-A0A528JFC4-F1
#
_entry.id   AF-A0A528JFC4-F1
#
_cell.length_a   1.000
_cell.length_b   1.000
_cell.length_c   1.000
_cell.angle_alpha   90.00
_cell.angle_beta   90.00
_cell.angle_gamma   90.00
#
_symmetry.space_group_name_H-M   'P 1'
#
loop_
_entity.id
_entity.type
_entity.pdbx_description
1 polymer ?
#
loop_
_entity_poly.entity_id
_entity_poly.type
_entity_poly.pdbx_seq_one_letter_code
_entity_poly.pdbx_strand_id
1 'polypeptide(L)'
;MPVKGDRAVAAALRELSRQVAVPLSATSRFALQPTLTQARANARALPFKESSGALAASLTIKQKAGSPKLAPTTQVGPDASYEKWTPFGFRRPVNYAHLDEFGTAPHYQPGRGVTHPGSAPHPFLGPAYFSTREQVVDRFGKRIGPEMEKRAAKLAAKAAKGK
;
A
#
# COMPACT_ATOMS: atom_id res chain seq x y z
N MET A 1 27.63 -23.55 12.58
CA MET A 1 27.49 -24.27 13.85
C MET A 1 26.23 -25.12 13.73
N PRO A 2 26.29 -26.45 13.89
CA PRO A 2 25.08 -27.26 13.93
C PRO A 2 24.20 -26.82 15.10
N VAL A 3 22.90 -26.63 14.86
CA VAL A 3 21.92 -26.28 15.89
C VAL A 3 21.70 -27.52 16.76
N LYS A 4 21.99 -27.45 18.06
CA LYS A 4 21.86 -28.58 18.99
C LYS A 4 20.79 -28.28 20.05
N GLY A 5 19.77 -29.13 20.12
CA GLY A 5 18.69 -29.04 21.11
C GLY A 5 17.52 -28.13 20.73
N ASP A 6 16.39 -28.37 21.37
CA ASP A 6 15.10 -27.69 21.20
C ASP A 6 15.18 -26.16 21.37
N ARG A 7 15.88 -25.68 22.40
CA ARG A 7 16.06 -24.24 22.67
C ARG A 7 16.83 -23.52 21.57
N ALA A 8 17.87 -24.16 21.03
CA ALA A 8 18.67 -23.59 19.96
C ALA A 8 17.88 -23.55 18.64
N VAL A 9 17.07 -24.59 18.37
CA VAL A 9 16.14 -24.61 17.23
C VAL A 9 15.11 -23.49 17.35
N ALA A 10 14.47 -23.33 18.52
CA ALA A 10 13.51 -22.27 18.74
C ALA A 10 14.13 -20.86 18.56
N ALA A 11 15.35 -20.64 19.05
CA ALA A 11 16.06 -19.39 18.87
C ALA A 11 16.37 -19.11 17.37
N ALA A 12 16.83 -20.13 16.65
CA ALA A 12 17.12 -20.02 15.21
C ALA A 12 15.85 -19.72 14.39
N LEU A 13 14.71 -20.35 14.72
CA LEU A 13 13.42 -20.09 14.06
C LEU A 13 12.92 -18.67 14.32
N ARG A 14 13.09 -18.15 15.55
CA ARG A 14 12.75 -16.74 15.86
C ARG A 14 13.66 -15.76 15.12
N GLU A 15 14.93 -16.08 14.92
CA GLU A 15 15.82 -15.22 14.16
C GLU A 15 15.46 -15.26 12.67
N LEU A 16 15.20 -16.45 12.11
CA LEU A 16 14.71 -16.59 10.74
C LEU A 16 13.44 -15.77 10.50
N SER A 17 12.49 -15.83 11.44
CA SER A 17 11.23 -15.10 11.34
C SER A 17 11.42 -13.58 11.32
N ARG A 18 12.48 -13.04 11.93
CA ARG A 18 12.81 -11.60 11.85
C ARG A 18 13.31 -11.16 10.48
N GLN A 19 13.75 -12.10 9.65
CA GLN A 19 14.40 -11.82 8.37
C GLN A 19 13.42 -11.79 7.17
N VAL A 20 12.18 -12.27 7.34
CA VAL A 20 11.19 -12.36 6.24
C VAL A 20 10.50 -11.05 5.91
N ALA A 21 10.45 -10.10 6.84
CA ALA A 21 9.73 -8.83 6.65
C ALA A 21 10.24 -8.04 5.43
N VAL A 22 11.56 -7.94 5.27
CA VAL A 22 12.20 -7.16 4.19
C VAL A 22 11.85 -7.72 2.80
N PRO A 23 12.07 -9.02 2.50
CA PRO A 23 11.70 -9.57 1.20
C PRO A 23 10.19 -9.55 0.95
N LEU A 24 9.35 -9.76 1.98
CA LEU A 24 7.89 -9.64 1.85
C LEU A 24 7.47 -8.23 1.45
N SER A 25 7.99 -7.19 2.12
CA SER A 25 7.66 -5.80 1.79
C SER A 25 8.22 -5.37 0.44
N ALA A 26 9.41 -5.86 0.03
CA ALA A 26 9.96 -5.57 -1.29
C ALA A 26 9.12 -6.21 -2.40
N THR A 27 8.77 -7.49 -2.24
CA THR A 27 7.93 -8.25 -3.17
C THR A 27 6.54 -7.63 -3.28
N SER A 28 5.92 -7.26 -2.14
CA SER A 28 4.60 -6.62 -2.13
C SER A 28 4.59 -5.30 -2.91
N ARG A 29 5.61 -4.45 -2.71
CA ARG A 29 5.72 -3.17 -3.45
C ARG A 29 5.89 -3.36 -4.95
N PHE A 30 6.61 -4.40 -5.37
CA PHE A 30 6.76 -4.74 -6.78
C PHE A 30 5.46 -5.32 -7.38
N ALA A 31 4.80 -6.19 -6.63
CA ALA A 31 3.57 -6.85 -7.07
C ALA A 31 2.41 -5.87 -7.25
N LEU A 32 2.29 -4.86 -6.37
CA LEU A 32 1.22 -3.86 -6.39
C LEU A 32 1.39 -2.73 -7.42
N GLN A 33 2.51 -2.68 -8.17
CA GLN A 33 2.73 -1.64 -9.19
C GLN A 33 1.62 -1.54 -10.23
N PRO A 34 1.08 -2.64 -10.81
CA PRO A 34 -0.02 -2.55 -11.76
C PRO A 34 -1.26 -1.92 -11.17
N THR A 35 -1.63 -2.30 -9.93
CA THR A 35 -2.77 -1.72 -9.21
C THR A 35 -2.58 -0.23 -8.99
N LEU A 36 -1.38 0.22 -8.58
CA LEU A 36 -1.09 1.63 -8.41
C LEU A 36 -1.19 2.40 -9.74
N THR A 37 -0.64 1.85 -10.81
CA THR A 37 -0.71 2.45 -12.15
C THR A 37 -2.16 2.58 -12.61
N GLN A 38 -2.97 1.54 -12.47
CA GLN A 38 -4.37 1.56 -12.83
C GLN A 38 -5.18 2.52 -11.96
N ALA A 39 -4.96 2.53 -10.64
CA ALA A 39 -5.63 3.46 -9.74
C ALA A 39 -5.32 4.92 -10.08
N ARG A 40 -4.07 5.23 -10.47
CA ARG A 40 -3.68 6.56 -10.95
C ARG A 40 -4.34 6.91 -12.28
N ALA A 41 -4.45 5.96 -13.20
CA ALA A 41 -5.16 6.17 -14.46
C ALA A 41 -6.65 6.47 -14.23
N ASN A 42 -7.31 5.65 -13.40
CA ASN A 42 -8.71 5.85 -13.02
C ASN A 42 -8.91 7.22 -12.35
N ALA A 43 -8.07 7.58 -11.38
CA ALA A 43 -8.16 8.85 -10.66
C ALA A 43 -7.97 10.09 -11.57
N ARG A 44 -7.20 9.97 -12.67
CA ARG A 44 -7.06 11.05 -13.66
C ARG A 44 -8.26 11.17 -14.59
N ALA A 45 -8.97 10.07 -14.84
CA ALA A 45 -10.17 10.04 -15.67
C ALA A 45 -11.43 10.51 -14.93
N LEU A 46 -11.35 10.74 -13.62
CA LEU A 46 -12.50 11.19 -12.84
C LEU A 46 -12.92 12.60 -13.27
N PRO A 47 -14.25 12.86 -13.37
CA PRO A 47 -14.79 14.14 -13.82
C PRO A 47 -14.78 15.17 -12.69
N PHE A 48 -13.62 15.39 -12.06
CA PHE A 48 -13.50 16.39 -11.01
C PHE A 48 -13.69 17.79 -11.60
N LYS A 49 -14.44 18.62 -10.88
CA LYS A 49 -14.52 20.07 -11.18
C LYS A 49 -13.14 20.72 -11.18
N GLU A 50 -12.23 20.18 -10.37
CA GLU A 50 -10.84 20.62 -10.27
C GLU A 50 -9.92 19.61 -10.95
N SER A 51 -9.38 19.96 -12.11
CA SER A 51 -8.35 19.18 -12.81
C SER A 51 -6.96 19.33 -12.16
N SER A 52 -6.90 19.31 -10.82
CA SER A 52 -5.66 19.51 -10.06
C SER A 52 -4.71 18.30 -10.12
N GLY A 53 -5.24 17.12 -10.43
CA GLY A 53 -4.50 15.84 -10.41
C GLY A 53 -3.97 15.44 -9.04
N ALA A 54 -4.39 16.13 -7.95
CA ALA A 54 -3.85 15.93 -6.60
C ALA A 54 -4.11 14.50 -6.10
N LEU A 55 -5.32 13.97 -6.32
CA LEU A 55 -5.66 12.61 -5.94
C LEU A 55 -4.72 11.59 -6.58
N ALA A 56 -4.59 11.60 -7.91
CA ALA A 56 -3.72 10.68 -8.63
C ALA A 56 -2.25 10.78 -8.18
N ALA A 57 -1.76 11.99 -7.93
CA ALA A 57 -0.39 12.21 -7.45
C ALA A 57 -0.16 11.71 -6.02
N SER A 58 -1.18 11.74 -5.16
CA SER A 58 -1.08 11.25 -3.78
C SER A 58 -1.05 9.73 -3.65
N LEU A 59 -1.49 8.99 -4.67
CA LEU A 59 -1.55 7.53 -4.59
C LEU A 59 -0.16 6.93 -4.53
N THR A 60 0.06 6.07 -3.55
CA THR A 60 1.33 5.38 -3.30
C THR A 60 1.10 3.95 -2.82
N ILE A 61 2.18 3.17 -2.76
CA ILE A 61 2.19 1.85 -2.13
C ILE A 61 2.89 1.99 -0.78
N LYS A 62 2.15 1.74 0.31
CA LYS A 62 2.65 1.91 1.68
C LYS A 62 2.36 0.67 2.50
N GLN A 63 3.28 0.34 3.41
CA GLN A 63 3.00 -0.67 4.42
C GLN A 63 2.05 -0.08 5.46
N LYS A 64 1.01 -0.83 5.83
CA LYS A 64 0.07 -0.45 6.88
C LYS A 64 0.81 -0.31 8.21
N ALA A 65 0.63 0.82 8.88
CA ALA A 65 1.18 1.07 10.20
C ALA A 65 0.68 -0.01 11.19
N GLY A 66 1.57 -0.48 12.07
CA GLY A 66 1.25 -1.54 13.04
C GLY A 66 1.15 -2.95 12.46
N SER A 67 1.44 -3.17 11.17
CA SER A 67 1.46 -4.53 10.61
C SER A 67 2.56 -5.40 11.25
N PRO A 68 2.28 -6.68 11.58
CA PRO A 68 3.28 -7.58 12.14
C PRO A 68 4.45 -7.78 11.19
N LYS A 69 5.68 -7.89 11.72
CA LYS A 69 6.89 -8.15 10.88
C LYS A 69 6.81 -9.49 10.13
N LEU A 70 6.05 -10.45 10.66
CA LEU A 70 5.85 -11.77 10.06
C LEU A 70 4.81 -11.77 8.94
N ALA A 71 3.91 -10.80 8.95
CA ALA A 71 2.81 -10.68 7.99
C ALA A 71 2.61 -9.18 7.65
N PRO A 72 3.61 -8.53 7.02
CA PRO A 72 3.51 -7.12 6.69
C PRO A 72 2.40 -6.91 5.66
N THR A 73 1.39 -6.13 6.00
CA THR A 73 0.33 -5.75 5.08
C THR A 73 0.76 -4.52 4.29
N THR A 74 0.78 -4.63 2.98
CA THR A 74 1.07 -3.50 2.07
C THR A 74 -0.19 -3.14 1.30
N GLN A 75 -0.49 -1.86 1.18
CA GLN A 75 -1.70 -1.34 0.56
C GLN A 75 -1.40 -0.23 -0.44
N VAL A 76 -2.30 -0.08 -1.42
CA VAL A 76 -2.34 1.06 -2.34
C VAL A 76 -3.34 2.07 -1.79
N GLY A 77 -2.98 3.35 -1.74
CA GLY A 77 -3.88 4.40 -1.28
C GLY A 77 -3.24 5.78 -1.26
N PRO A 78 -4.00 6.84 -0.93
CA PRO A 78 -3.49 8.19 -0.82
C PRO A 78 -2.51 8.31 0.35
N ASP A 79 -1.40 9.01 0.14
CA ASP A 79 -0.42 9.28 1.18
C ASP A 79 -0.86 10.43 2.09
N ALA A 80 -0.83 10.20 3.41
CA ALA A 80 -1.27 11.18 4.40
C ALA A 80 -0.35 12.41 4.51
N SER A 81 0.91 12.26 4.11
CA SER A 81 1.90 13.35 4.00
C SER A 81 1.79 14.15 2.70
N TYR A 82 0.98 13.71 1.74
CA TYR A 82 0.84 14.42 0.48
C TYR A 82 -0.13 15.59 0.60
N GLU A 83 0.34 16.76 0.23
CA GLU A 83 -0.42 18.00 0.15
C GLU A 83 -0.02 18.78 -1.10
N LYS A 84 -1.00 19.38 -1.77
CA LYS A 84 -0.76 20.17 -2.98
C LYS A 84 -1.54 21.49 -2.90
N TRP A 85 -0.86 22.60 -3.15
CA TRP A 85 -1.51 23.88 -3.37
C TRP A 85 -2.24 23.88 -4.73
N THR A 86 -3.48 24.34 -4.74
CA THR A 86 -4.32 24.50 -5.93
C THR A 86 -4.95 25.90 -5.93
N PRO A 87 -5.51 26.37 -7.05
CA PRO A 87 -6.25 27.65 -7.07
C PRO A 87 -7.39 27.74 -6.05
N PHE A 88 -7.86 26.60 -5.53
CA PHE A 88 -8.94 26.49 -4.56
C PHE A 88 -8.43 26.19 -3.14
N GLY A 89 -7.13 26.40 -2.90
CA GLY A 89 -6.44 26.18 -1.63
C GLY A 89 -5.69 24.85 -1.54
N PHE A 90 -5.23 24.52 -0.34
CA PHE A 90 -4.53 23.28 -0.09
C PHE A 90 -5.46 22.05 -0.20
N ARG A 91 -4.99 21.04 -0.93
CA ARG A 91 -5.68 19.76 -1.10
C ARG A 91 -4.87 18.66 -0.44
N ARG A 92 -5.51 17.93 0.49
CA ARG A 92 -5.00 16.73 1.16
C ARG A 92 -5.89 15.54 0.82
N PRO A 93 -5.57 14.77 -0.24
CA PRO A 93 -6.43 13.70 -0.76
C PRO A 93 -6.84 12.64 0.25
N VAL A 94 -6.00 12.34 1.24
CA VAL A 94 -6.33 11.38 2.30
C VAL A 94 -7.65 11.70 3.04
N ASN A 95 -8.04 12.98 3.11
CA ASN A 95 -9.24 13.42 3.82
C ASN A 95 -10.53 13.20 3.02
N TYR A 96 -10.46 13.13 1.69
CA TYR A 96 -11.64 13.09 0.82
C TYR A 96 -11.69 11.90 -0.14
N ALA A 97 -10.58 11.20 -0.39
CA ALA A 97 -10.51 10.10 -1.36
C ALA A 97 -11.53 8.98 -1.09
N HIS A 98 -11.88 8.72 0.18
CA HIS A 98 -12.90 7.72 0.51
C HIS A 98 -14.32 8.19 0.16
N LEU A 99 -14.58 9.50 0.21
CA LEU A 99 -15.84 10.10 -0.23
C LEU A 99 -15.95 10.01 -1.75
N ASP A 100 -14.85 10.17 -2.47
CA ASP A 100 -14.82 9.96 -3.93
C ASP A 100 -15.05 8.47 -4.26
N GLU A 101 -14.40 7.56 -3.55
CA GLU A 101 -14.52 6.11 -3.82
C GLU A 101 -15.93 5.57 -3.54
N PHE A 102 -16.55 5.97 -2.42
CA PHE A 102 -17.80 5.37 -1.93
C PHE A 102 -19.02 6.29 -2.04
N GLY A 103 -18.82 7.56 -2.37
CA GLY A 103 -19.89 8.55 -2.36
C GLY A 103 -20.25 8.99 -0.94
N THR A 104 -21.29 9.80 -0.85
CA THR A 104 -21.87 10.24 0.43
C THR A 104 -23.38 10.20 0.37
N ALA A 105 -24.02 9.69 1.43
CA ALA A 105 -25.47 9.72 1.55
C ALA A 105 -25.96 11.16 1.82
N PRO A 106 -27.23 11.47 1.51
CA PRO A 106 -27.85 12.72 1.92
C PRO A 106 -27.78 12.89 3.44
N HIS A 107 -27.38 14.07 3.92
CA HIS A 107 -27.25 14.33 5.36
C HIS A 107 -27.36 15.83 5.67
N TYR A 108 -27.83 16.15 6.87
CA TYR A 108 -27.84 17.52 7.37
C TYR A 108 -26.43 17.94 7.82
N GLN A 109 -26.00 19.13 7.40
CA GLN A 109 -24.72 19.72 7.75
C GLN A 109 -24.94 20.86 8.76
N PRO A 110 -24.85 20.60 10.08
CA PRO A 110 -25.21 21.58 11.10
C PRO A 110 -24.36 22.85 11.03
N GLY A 111 -23.07 22.73 10.68
CA GLY A 111 -22.18 23.88 10.51
C GLY A 111 -22.49 24.77 9.29
N ARG A 112 -23.39 24.33 8.40
CA ARG A 112 -23.84 25.11 7.24
C ARG A 112 -25.34 25.37 7.24
N GLY A 113 -26.11 24.76 8.14
CA GLY A 113 -27.57 24.89 8.19
C GLY A 113 -28.30 24.31 6.96
N VAL A 114 -27.66 23.43 6.18
CA VAL A 114 -28.21 22.90 4.93
C VAL A 114 -28.17 21.38 4.89
N THR A 115 -29.13 20.78 4.17
CA THR A 115 -29.12 19.35 3.86
C THR A 115 -28.36 19.12 2.56
N HIS A 116 -27.24 18.40 2.66
CA HIS A 116 -26.49 17.96 1.49
C HIS A 116 -27.25 16.82 0.81
N PRO A 117 -27.49 16.86 -0.52
CA PRO A 117 -28.24 15.82 -1.23
C PRO A 117 -27.45 14.51 -1.38
N GLY A 118 -26.22 14.47 -0.92
CA GLY A 118 -25.28 13.36 -1.13
C GLY A 118 -24.47 13.54 -2.40
N SER A 119 -23.61 12.56 -2.69
CA SER A 119 -22.81 12.48 -3.91
C SER A 119 -22.68 11.02 -4.33
N ALA A 120 -22.81 10.76 -5.63
CA ALA A 120 -22.57 9.43 -6.18
C ALA A 120 -21.08 9.04 -6.04
N PRO A 121 -20.78 7.74 -5.92
CA PRO A 121 -19.40 7.24 -5.94
C PRO A 121 -18.76 7.40 -7.31
N HIS A 122 -17.48 7.71 -7.30
CA HIS A 122 -16.56 7.77 -8.44
C HIS A 122 -15.38 6.84 -8.18
N PRO A 123 -15.60 5.51 -8.23
CA PRO A 123 -14.63 4.54 -7.76
C PRO A 123 -13.39 4.51 -8.66
N PHE A 124 -12.21 4.50 -8.04
CA PHE A 124 -10.92 4.48 -8.73
C PHE A 124 -9.99 3.39 -8.18
N LEU A 125 -10.09 3.04 -6.89
CA LEU A 125 -9.32 1.94 -6.29
C LEU A 125 -9.97 0.58 -6.50
N GLY A 126 -11.28 0.45 -6.29
CA GLY A 126 -12.02 -0.80 -6.48
C GLY A 126 -11.83 -1.37 -7.89
N PRO A 127 -12.09 -0.60 -8.96
CA PRO A 127 -11.88 -1.05 -10.33
C PRO A 127 -10.42 -1.43 -10.61
N ALA A 128 -9.45 -0.69 -10.05
CA ALA A 128 -8.03 -1.01 -10.19
C ALA A 128 -7.66 -2.33 -9.50
N TYR A 129 -8.25 -2.62 -8.34
CA TYR A 129 -8.06 -3.89 -7.65
C TYR A 129 -8.60 -5.05 -8.49
N PHE A 130 -9.87 -4.99 -8.92
CA PHE A 130 -10.50 -6.08 -9.65
C PHE A 130 -9.80 -6.39 -10.98
N SER A 131 -9.32 -5.38 -11.69
CA SER A 131 -8.62 -5.58 -12.97
C SER A 131 -7.19 -6.11 -12.84
N THR A 132 -6.56 -5.99 -11.66
CA THR A 132 -5.14 -6.37 -11.48
C THR A 132 -4.89 -7.48 -10.46
N ARG A 133 -5.90 -7.91 -9.70
CA ARG A 133 -5.74 -8.85 -8.57
C ARG A 133 -4.98 -10.14 -8.92
N GLU A 134 -5.27 -10.76 -10.06
CA GLU A 134 -4.61 -12.01 -10.48
C GLU A 134 -3.15 -11.76 -10.85
N GLN A 135 -2.90 -10.65 -11.56
CA GLN A 135 -1.54 -10.23 -11.91
C GLN A 135 -0.70 -9.92 -10.67
N VAL A 136 -1.28 -9.31 -9.64
CA VAL A 136 -0.60 -9.06 -8.36
C VAL A 136 -0.17 -10.37 -7.70
N VAL A 137 -1.06 -11.36 -7.65
CA VAL A 137 -0.76 -12.68 -7.06
C VAL A 137 0.34 -13.39 -7.84
N ASP A 138 0.25 -13.42 -9.17
CA ASP A 138 1.26 -14.03 -10.04
C ASP A 138 2.64 -13.36 -9.87
N ARG A 139 2.68 -12.03 -9.92
CA ARG A 139 3.91 -11.24 -9.73
C ARG A 139 4.53 -11.47 -8.36
N PHE A 140 3.69 -11.58 -7.32
CA PHE A 140 4.16 -11.85 -5.97
C PHE A 140 4.79 -13.25 -5.87
N GLY A 141 4.08 -14.27 -6.36
CA GLY A 141 4.54 -15.67 -6.34
C GLY A 141 5.87 -15.86 -7.07
N LYS A 142 6.02 -15.24 -8.25
CA LYS A 142 7.27 -15.29 -9.03
C LYS A 142 8.44 -14.57 -8.37
N ARG A 143 8.18 -13.58 -7.51
CA ARG A 143 9.22 -12.68 -6.98
C ARG A 143 9.66 -13.02 -5.56
N ILE A 144 8.80 -13.66 -4.75
CA ILE A 144 9.12 -13.88 -3.33
C ILE A 144 10.31 -14.82 -3.13
N GLY A 145 10.41 -15.92 -3.88
CA GLY A 145 11.53 -16.87 -3.80
C GLY A 145 12.89 -16.20 -4.05
N PRO A 146 13.09 -15.55 -5.21
CA PRO A 146 14.33 -14.83 -5.51
C PRO A 146 14.68 -13.73 -4.47
N GLU A 147 13.70 -13.00 -3.94
CA GLU A 147 13.98 -11.99 -2.89
C GLU A 147 14.37 -12.63 -1.54
N MET A 148 13.81 -13.80 -1.21
CA MET A 148 14.19 -14.57 -0.03
C MET A 148 15.63 -15.11 -0.15
N GLU A 149 16.00 -15.68 -1.30
CA GLU A 149 17.37 -16.14 -1.58
C GLU A 149 18.37 -15.00 -1.50
N LYS A 150 18.05 -13.86 -2.13
CA LYS A 150 18.88 -12.65 -2.07
C LYS A 150 19.07 -12.16 -0.63
N ARG A 151 18.03 -12.23 0.20
CA ARG A 151 18.14 -11.87 1.62
C ARG A 151 19.01 -12.86 2.38
N ALA A 152 18.85 -14.17 2.14
CA ALA A 152 19.66 -15.20 2.76
C ALA A 152 21.15 -15.04 2.41
N ALA A 153 21.49 -14.81 1.14
CA ALA A 153 22.87 -14.58 0.69
C ALA A 153 23.50 -13.34 1.37
N LYS A 154 22.74 -12.25 1.52
CA LYS A 154 23.21 -11.05 2.24
C LYS A 154 23.50 -11.34 3.71
N LEU A 155 22.67 -12.16 4.36
CA LEU A 155 22.88 -12.54 5.76
C LEU A 155 24.11 -13.42 5.93
N ALA A 156 24.32 -14.39 5.02
CA ALA A 156 25.52 -15.23 5.00
C ALA A 156 26.78 -14.39 4.81
N ALA A 157 26.79 -13.46 3.86
CA ALA A 157 27.92 -12.55 3.63
C ALA A 157 28.21 -11.66 4.85
N LYS A 158 27.18 -11.17 5.54
CA LYS A 158 27.36 -10.38 6.77
C LYS A 158 27.94 -11.21 7.91
N ALA A 159 27.50 -12.45 8.07
CA ALA A 159 28.04 -13.38 9.06
C ALA A 159 29.50 -13.73 8.80
N ALA A 160 29.91 -13.82 7.53
CA ALA A 160 31.30 -14.08 7.14
C ALA A 160 32.23 -12.88 7.41
N LYS A 161 31.74 -11.63 7.31
CA LYS A 161 32.52 -10.41 7.60
C LYS A 161 32.61 -10.05 9.09
N GLY A 162 31.70 -10.57 9.91
CA GLY A 162 31.67 -10.34 11.36
C GLY A 162 32.41 -11.41 12.17
N LYS A 163 33.02 -12.37 11.49
CA LYS A 163 34.06 -13.26 12.02
C LYS A 163 35.41 -12.74 11.57
#